data_AF-A0A4Q3SL97-F1
#
_entry.id   AF-A0A4Q3SL97-F1
#
_cell.length_a   1.000
_cell.length_b   1.000
_cell.length_c   1.000
_cell.angle_alpha   90.00
_cell.angle_beta   90.00
_cell.angle_gamma   90.00
#
_symmetry.space_group_name_H-M   'P 1'
#
loop_
_entity.id
_entity.type
_entity.pdbx_description
1 polymer ?
#
loop_
_entity_poly.entity_id
_entity_poly.type
_entity_poly.pdbx_seq_one_letter_code
_entity_poly.pdbx_strand_id
1 'polypeptide(L)'
;DVLHQLRKDVDEGTLPAVSWVVGPENFSDHPGAPWYGAWYVSEVMDILTSKPEVWKKTIFILCYDENDGYFDHVPPYVAPDPYKEGSGKVSEGIDTKTEFVTLEQDMRRKEREESRESAIGLGYRVPLVVASPWSRGGQVNSQVFDHTSILMFLEKFLSAKTGKQIRETNITEWRRTVCGDLTSVFKPYNNEKVKLPETVVKNSFYESVHKAQFLENPSGYKEYSKEEITKYKADKKTGTLFQQEKGTKPSCAVPYELYADGNLDHGSGSFKITMSAGNQFFGKDAAGSPFLIYAAAAHRDLNNKDSFVLMRSWNYAVKAGDKLSDEWKTEDFKDQKYKLQLHGPNGFYREFKGDKNDPEIAITCKYSKETPASKKPNGDLELTVINAGTKPVMIRVKDATYKTIDKTYTVKGGKTFLKIRIPGSKASGWYDLAITAEGFPGFEKKFAGRVETGKISITDPAMA
;
A
#
# COMPACT_ATOMS: atom_id res chain seq x y z
N ASP A 1 -8.72 37.80 -13.31
CA ASP A 1 -9.43 36.50 -13.24
C ASP A 1 -8.44 35.39 -13.59
N VAL A 2 -8.04 34.60 -12.58
CA VAL A 2 -7.01 33.55 -12.72
C VAL A 2 -7.51 32.30 -13.46
N LEU A 3 -8.82 32.21 -13.75
CA LEU A 3 -9.45 31.10 -14.46
C LEU A 3 -10.05 31.53 -15.81
N HIS A 4 -9.69 32.71 -16.31
CA HIS A 4 -10.25 33.29 -17.54
C HIS A 4 -10.18 32.32 -18.73
N GLN A 5 -9.00 31.75 -18.99
CA GLN A 5 -8.79 30.87 -20.14
C GLN A 5 -9.60 29.58 -20.02
N LEU A 6 -9.60 28.94 -18.84
CA LEU A 6 -10.39 27.73 -18.60
C LEU A 6 -11.89 27.98 -18.84
N ARG A 7 -12.41 29.10 -18.33
CA ARG A 7 -13.81 29.47 -18.50
C ARG A 7 -14.14 29.74 -19.96
N LYS A 8 -13.31 30.51 -20.66
CA LYS A 8 -13.45 30.76 -22.09
C LYS A 8 -13.50 29.46 -22.89
N ASP A 9 -12.60 28.52 -22.61
CA ASP A 9 -12.53 27.26 -23.35
C ASP A 9 -13.74 26.35 -23.11
N VAL A 10 -14.32 26.38 -21.90
CA VAL A 10 -15.60 25.70 -21.63
C VAL A 10 -16.76 26.43 -22.32
N ASP A 11 -16.77 27.76 -22.28
CA ASP A 11 -17.80 28.61 -22.86
C ASP A 11 -17.85 28.55 -24.39
N GLU A 12 -16.70 28.40 -25.04
CA GLU A 12 -16.58 28.28 -26.50
C GLU A 12 -16.57 26.82 -26.97
N GLY A 13 -16.46 25.85 -26.06
CA GLY A 13 -16.41 24.43 -26.39
C GLY A 13 -15.06 23.98 -26.98
N THR A 14 -13.99 24.70 -26.66
CA THR A 14 -12.62 24.52 -27.17
C THR A 14 -11.67 23.91 -26.14
N LEU A 15 -12.18 23.42 -25.00
CA LEU A 15 -11.38 22.77 -23.95
C LEU A 15 -10.43 21.70 -24.54
N PRO A 16 -9.10 21.82 -24.33
CA PRO A 16 -8.15 20.84 -24.82
C PRO A 16 -8.39 19.43 -24.28
N ALA A 17 -7.94 18.42 -25.04
CA ALA A 17 -8.06 17.02 -24.62
C ALA A 17 -7.34 16.71 -23.30
N VAL A 18 -6.27 17.46 -23.00
CA VAL A 18 -5.53 17.42 -21.72
C VAL A 18 -5.26 18.87 -21.33
N SER A 19 -5.67 19.25 -20.13
CA SER A 19 -5.46 20.59 -19.57
C SER A 19 -4.79 20.46 -18.21
N TRP A 20 -3.64 21.11 -18.03
CA TRP A 20 -2.98 21.24 -16.72
C TRP A 20 -3.38 22.58 -16.11
N VAL A 21 -4.07 22.53 -14.97
CA VAL A 21 -4.49 23.74 -14.24
C VAL A 21 -3.62 23.84 -13.00
N VAL A 22 -2.70 24.80 -13.01
CA VAL A 22 -1.78 25.05 -11.89
C VAL A 22 -2.27 26.30 -11.15
N GLY A 23 -2.64 26.13 -9.88
CA GLY A 23 -3.05 27.24 -9.03
C GLY A 23 -1.88 28.20 -8.78
N PRO A 24 -2.09 29.53 -8.83
CA PRO A 24 -1.10 30.46 -8.31
C PRO A 24 -0.87 30.19 -6.82
N GLU A 25 0.31 30.54 -6.28
CA GLU A 25 0.72 30.26 -4.89
C GLU A 25 -0.36 30.59 -3.85
N ASN A 26 -0.99 31.76 -3.95
CA ASN A 26 -2.04 32.17 -3.01
C ASN A 26 -3.32 31.30 -3.07
N PHE A 27 -3.43 30.38 -4.03
CA PHE A 27 -4.57 29.49 -4.26
C PHE A 27 -4.16 28.01 -4.27
N SER A 28 -2.93 27.67 -3.88
CA SER A 28 -2.39 26.30 -4.02
C SER A 28 -2.51 25.44 -2.76
N ASP A 29 -3.13 25.96 -1.70
CA ASP A 29 -3.15 25.35 -0.36
C ASP A 29 -1.74 25.13 0.24
N HIS A 30 -0.70 25.76 -0.32
CA HIS A 30 0.63 25.77 0.32
C HIS A 30 0.50 26.36 1.73
N PRO A 31 1.21 25.86 2.75
CA PRO A 31 1.02 26.37 4.12
C PRO A 31 1.35 27.84 4.36
N GLY A 32 2.01 28.54 3.43
CA GLY A 32 2.09 30.00 3.42
C GLY A 32 0.79 30.72 2.99
N ALA A 33 -0.11 30.03 2.29
CA ALA A 33 -1.38 30.54 1.79
C ALA A 33 -2.51 29.47 1.72
N PRO A 34 -2.87 28.80 2.84
CA PRO A 34 -3.83 27.68 2.85
C PRO A 34 -5.30 28.08 2.69
N TRP A 35 -5.59 29.36 2.42
CA TRP A 35 -6.92 29.94 2.63
C TRP A 35 -7.84 29.85 1.41
N TYR A 36 -7.27 29.75 0.21
CA TYR A 36 -8.04 29.95 -1.03
C TYR A 36 -8.01 28.75 -2.00
N GLY A 37 -7.30 27.65 -1.72
CA GLY A 37 -7.28 26.51 -2.64
C GLY A 37 -8.60 25.76 -2.70
N ALA A 38 -9.31 25.62 -1.58
CA ALA A 38 -10.68 25.11 -1.58
C ALA A 38 -11.65 25.98 -2.42
N TRP A 39 -11.45 27.29 -2.43
CA TRP A 39 -12.19 28.19 -3.32
C TRP A 39 -11.81 27.95 -4.79
N TYR A 40 -10.51 27.89 -5.09
CA TYR A 40 -10.01 27.68 -6.44
C TYR A 40 -10.51 26.37 -7.05
N VAL A 41 -10.44 25.26 -6.29
CA VAL A 41 -10.98 23.96 -6.71
C VAL A 41 -12.49 24.03 -6.93
N SER A 42 -13.23 24.73 -6.08
CA SER A 42 -14.67 24.92 -6.27
C SER A 42 -14.98 25.68 -7.56
N GLU A 43 -14.27 26.76 -7.86
CA GLU A 43 -14.49 27.54 -9.08
C GLU A 43 -14.12 26.75 -10.34
N VAL A 44 -13.05 25.96 -10.30
CA VAL A 44 -12.70 25.03 -11.40
C VAL A 44 -13.84 24.03 -11.64
N MET A 45 -14.40 23.46 -10.56
CA MET A 45 -15.52 22.53 -10.66
C MET A 45 -16.80 23.22 -11.17
N ASP A 46 -17.11 24.43 -10.70
CA ASP A 46 -18.26 25.22 -11.15
C ASP A 46 -18.15 25.51 -12.66
N ILE A 47 -16.95 25.89 -13.14
CA ILE A 47 -16.69 26.10 -14.57
C ILE A 47 -16.90 24.80 -15.36
N LEU A 48 -16.25 23.69 -14.95
CA LEU A 48 -16.33 22.41 -15.68
C LEU A 48 -17.74 21.80 -15.69
N THR A 49 -18.55 22.08 -14.65
CA THR A 49 -19.91 21.55 -14.51
C THR A 49 -21.00 22.48 -15.03
N SER A 50 -20.67 23.73 -15.36
CA SER A 50 -21.61 24.71 -15.94
C SER A 50 -22.29 24.23 -17.23
N LYS A 51 -21.62 23.35 -17.98
CA LYS A 51 -22.12 22.75 -19.23
C LYS A 51 -22.19 21.23 -19.11
N PRO A 52 -23.40 20.62 -19.05
CA PRO A 52 -23.55 19.17 -18.96
C PRO A 52 -22.84 18.39 -20.08
N GLU A 53 -22.80 18.97 -21.29
CA GLU A 53 -22.10 18.38 -22.42
C GLU A 53 -20.58 18.32 -22.21
N VAL A 54 -19.97 19.25 -21.48
CA VAL A 54 -18.55 19.20 -21.14
C VAL A 54 -18.33 18.21 -20.00
N TRP A 55 -19.09 18.34 -18.91
CA TRP A 55 -18.90 17.50 -17.73
C TRP A 55 -19.06 16.00 -18.01
N LYS A 56 -20.08 15.61 -18.80
CA LYS A 56 -20.33 14.20 -19.13
C LYS A 56 -19.14 13.49 -19.80
N LYS A 57 -18.20 14.27 -20.33
CA LYS A 57 -16.98 13.81 -20.99
C LYS A 57 -15.67 14.31 -20.34
N THR A 58 -15.70 14.66 -19.05
CA THR A 58 -14.53 15.18 -18.32
C THR A 58 -14.06 14.23 -17.21
N ILE A 59 -12.73 14.10 -17.08
CA ILE A 59 -12.05 13.54 -15.90
C ILE A 59 -11.30 14.68 -15.24
N PHE A 60 -11.72 15.08 -14.04
CA PHE A 60 -10.97 16.01 -13.21
C PHE A 60 -10.11 15.22 -12.22
N ILE A 61 -8.80 15.46 -12.24
CA ILE A 61 -7.83 14.87 -11.32
C ILE A 61 -7.22 15.99 -10.49
N LEU A 62 -7.52 16.01 -9.19
CA LEU A 62 -6.81 16.84 -8.23
C LEU A 62 -5.65 16.01 -7.65
N CYS A 63 -4.43 16.53 -7.75
CA CYS A 63 -3.23 15.92 -7.18
C CYS A 63 -2.43 17.03 -6.51
N TYR A 64 -2.01 16.78 -5.27
CA TYR A 64 -1.02 17.62 -4.60
C TYR A 64 0.38 17.26 -5.11
N ASP A 65 1.30 18.21 -5.14
CA ASP A 65 2.67 17.99 -5.59
C ASP A 65 3.53 17.36 -4.48
N GLU A 66 3.31 17.73 -3.22
CA GLU A 66 4.06 17.23 -2.06
C GLU A 66 3.23 17.24 -0.75
N ASN A 67 3.85 16.93 0.41
CA ASN A 67 3.16 16.72 1.70
C ASN A 67 3.49 17.76 2.79
N ASP A 68 4.24 18.80 2.43
CA ASP A 68 4.79 19.91 3.22
C ASP A 68 5.56 19.49 4.48
N GLY A 69 6.04 18.24 4.50
CA GLY A 69 6.72 17.65 5.67
C GLY A 69 5.79 17.23 6.81
N TYR A 70 4.46 17.27 6.63
CA TYR A 70 3.51 16.72 7.61
C TYR A 70 3.66 15.21 7.75
N PHE A 71 3.39 14.70 8.96
CA PHE A 71 3.45 13.28 9.26
C PHE A 71 2.42 12.48 8.46
N ASP A 72 2.88 11.45 7.73
CA ASP A 72 2.04 10.36 7.23
C ASP A 72 2.52 9.04 7.86
N HIS A 73 1.57 8.18 8.24
CA HIS A 73 1.84 6.96 8.98
C HIS A 73 2.29 5.79 8.07
N VAL A 74 2.21 5.94 6.75
CA VAL A 74 2.59 4.93 5.77
C VAL A 74 4.03 5.18 5.34
N PRO A 75 4.98 4.29 5.68
CA PRO A 75 6.32 4.37 5.15
C PRO A 75 6.28 4.25 3.61
N PRO A 76 6.99 5.11 2.86
CA PRO A 76 7.04 5.00 1.42
C PRO A 76 7.68 3.69 0.95
N TYR A 77 7.19 3.15 -0.16
CA TYR A 77 7.89 2.09 -0.87
C TYR A 77 8.98 2.70 -1.73
N VAL A 78 10.23 2.23 -1.58
CA VAL A 78 11.37 2.74 -2.34
C VAL A 78 12.10 1.62 -3.07
N ALA A 79 12.86 1.97 -4.11
CA ALA A 79 13.73 1.00 -4.76
C ALA A 79 14.89 0.59 -3.81
N PRO A 80 15.32 -0.69 -3.82
CA PRO A 80 16.52 -1.08 -3.09
C PRO A 80 17.75 -0.37 -3.65
N ASP A 81 18.66 -0.01 -2.75
CA ASP A 81 19.95 0.58 -3.08
C ASP A 81 20.74 -0.38 -3.98
N PRO A 82 21.03 0.00 -5.24
CA PRO A 82 21.72 -0.85 -6.21
C PRO A 82 23.20 -1.06 -5.92
N TYR A 83 23.78 -0.27 -5.01
CA TYR A 83 25.21 -0.29 -4.67
C TYR A 83 25.49 -0.94 -3.32
N LYS A 84 24.44 -1.35 -2.59
CA LYS A 84 24.55 -1.97 -1.26
C LYS A 84 23.94 -3.36 -1.22
N GLU A 85 24.78 -4.36 -0.94
CA GLU A 85 24.30 -5.71 -0.67
C GLU A 85 23.38 -5.74 0.55
N GLY A 86 22.32 -6.56 0.48
CA GLY A 86 21.36 -6.69 1.57
C GLY A 86 20.48 -5.46 1.79
N SER A 87 20.29 -4.62 0.76
CA SER A 87 19.27 -3.54 0.70
C SER A 87 17.89 -4.05 0.23
N GLY A 88 17.84 -5.25 -0.35
CA GLY A 88 16.65 -5.91 -0.89
C GLY A 88 16.87 -6.42 -2.32
N LYS A 89 15.79 -6.78 -3.02
CA LYS A 89 15.87 -7.43 -4.35
C LYS A 89 14.71 -7.01 -5.26
N VAL A 90 14.94 -7.01 -6.56
CA VAL A 90 13.90 -6.76 -7.58
C VAL A 90 13.82 -7.92 -8.57
N SER A 91 12.66 -8.08 -9.20
CA SER A 91 12.48 -8.99 -10.33
C SER A 91 13.46 -8.66 -11.46
N GLU A 92 13.81 -9.68 -12.24
CA GLU A 92 14.74 -9.53 -13.37
C GLU A 92 14.28 -8.43 -14.35
N GLY A 93 15.24 -7.65 -14.86
CA GLY A 93 14.99 -6.57 -15.81
C GLY A 93 14.44 -5.28 -15.18
N ILE A 94 14.53 -5.11 -13.86
CA ILE A 94 14.31 -3.82 -13.18
C ILE A 94 15.67 -3.22 -12.83
N ASP A 95 16.01 -2.05 -13.40
CA ASP A 95 17.23 -1.32 -13.07
C ASP A 95 16.96 -0.23 -12.02
N THR A 96 17.34 -0.49 -10.77
CA THR A 96 17.13 0.44 -9.66
C THR A 96 18.14 1.58 -9.60
N LYS A 97 19.20 1.58 -10.43
CA LYS A 97 20.12 2.72 -10.54
C LYS A 97 19.42 3.98 -11.04
N THR A 98 18.37 3.81 -11.83
CA THR A 98 17.54 4.92 -12.33
C THR A 98 16.60 5.51 -11.28
N GLU A 99 16.46 4.85 -10.12
CA GLU A 99 15.63 5.29 -8.98
C GLU A 99 16.48 5.72 -7.78
N PHE A 100 17.79 5.93 -7.96
CA PHE A 100 18.71 6.19 -6.85
C PHE A 100 19.68 7.34 -7.14
N VAL A 101 19.84 8.22 -6.16
CA VAL A 101 20.81 9.33 -6.19
C VAL A 101 21.94 9.01 -5.23
N THR A 102 23.14 8.85 -5.77
CA THR A 102 24.37 8.67 -4.98
C THR A 102 24.77 9.97 -4.29
N LEU A 103 25.53 9.86 -3.19
CA LEU A 103 26.07 11.05 -2.51
C LEU A 103 26.89 11.94 -3.47
N GLU A 104 27.70 11.32 -4.33
CA GLU A 104 28.51 12.05 -5.32
C GLU A 104 27.65 12.89 -6.28
N GLN A 105 26.51 12.35 -6.71
CA GLN A 105 25.59 13.06 -7.62
C GLN A 105 24.92 14.26 -6.93
N ASP A 106 24.48 14.11 -5.68
CA ASP A 106 23.84 15.20 -4.94
C ASP A 106 24.86 16.32 -4.58
N MET A 107 26.09 15.94 -4.24
CA MET A 107 27.21 16.86 -3.98
C MET A 107 27.63 17.71 -5.20
N ARG A 108 27.15 17.41 -6.41
CA ARG A 108 27.36 18.29 -7.58
C ARG A 108 26.50 19.55 -7.53
N ARG A 109 25.48 19.59 -6.68
CA ARG A 109 24.50 20.68 -6.58
C ARG A 109 24.52 21.40 -5.24
N LYS A 110 25.05 20.76 -4.19
CA LYS A 110 25.01 21.23 -2.80
C LYS A 110 26.29 20.82 -2.06
N GLU A 111 26.56 21.49 -0.95
CA GLU A 111 27.67 21.12 -0.05
C GLU A 111 27.43 19.74 0.58
N ARG A 112 28.50 19.11 1.07
CA ARG A 112 28.46 17.73 1.59
C ARG A 112 27.48 17.58 2.76
N GLU A 113 27.42 18.58 3.63
CA GLU A 113 26.59 18.59 4.85
C GLU A 113 25.09 18.63 4.54
N GLU A 114 24.72 19.12 3.36
CA GLU A 114 23.33 19.20 2.88
C GLU A 114 22.98 18.07 1.89
N SER A 115 23.98 17.29 1.51
CA SER A 115 23.86 16.22 0.52
C SER A 115 23.46 14.90 1.18
N ARG A 116 22.65 14.11 0.47
CA ARG A 116 22.21 12.79 0.94
C ARG A 116 22.20 11.78 -0.19
N GLU A 117 22.62 10.57 0.15
CA GLU A 117 22.40 9.40 -0.69
C GLU A 117 21.01 8.83 -0.39
N SER A 118 20.18 8.67 -1.42
CA SER A 118 18.83 8.13 -1.24
C SER A 118 18.21 7.62 -2.54
N ALA A 119 17.21 6.75 -2.39
CA ALA A 119 16.24 6.53 -3.46
C ALA A 119 15.52 7.86 -3.80
N ILE A 120 15.12 8.01 -5.07
CA ILE A 120 14.38 9.18 -5.56
C ILE A 120 12.95 9.18 -5.01
N GLY A 121 12.36 8.00 -4.87
CA GLY A 121 11.01 7.83 -4.36
C GLY A 121 10.67 6.35 -4.12
N LEU A 122 9.42 6.03 -3.78
CA LEU A 122 8.32 6.99 -3.60
C LEU A 122 8.54 7.89 -2.39
N GLY A 123 7.96 9.09 -2.43
CA GLY A 123 7.93 10.01 -1.29
C GLY A 123 6.76 9.71 -0.36
N TYR A 124 6.53 10.62 0.60
CA TYR A 124 5.34 10.58 1.43
C TYR A 124 4.07 10.67 0.58
N ARG A 125 2.99 10.09 1.09
CA ARG A 125 1.73 10.01 0.39
C ARG A 125 1.06 11.38 0.34
N VAL A 126 0.49 11.71 -0.81
CA VAL A 126 -0.26 12.96 -1.04
C VAL A 126 -1.69 12.64 -1.45
N PRO A 127 -2.66 13.56 -1.23
CA PRO A 127 -4.02 13.37 -1.71
C PRO A 127 -4.10 13.34 -3.25
N LEU A 128 -4.86 12.38 -3.77
CA LEU A 128 -5.29 12.35 -5.16
C LEU A 128 -6.79 12.06 -5.22
N VAL A 129 -7.55 12.93 -5.90
CA VAL A 129 -8.99 12.82 -6.05
C VAL A 129 -9.36 12.82 -7.53
N VAL A 130 -10.17 11.84 -7.95
CA VAL A 130 -10.71 11.78 -9.32
C VAL A 130 -12.21 12.03 -9.30
N ALA A 131 -12.62 13.21 -9.76
CA ALA A 131 -14.03 13.57 -9.95
C ALA A 131 -14.40 13.40 -11.43
N SER A 132 -15.30 12.46 -11.72
CA SER A 132 -15.74 12.21 -13.09
C SER A 132 -17.05 11.40 -13.14
N PRO A 133 -17.91 11.61 -14.16
CA PRO A 133 -19.00 10.69 -14.48
C PRO A 133 -18.55 9.25 -14.76
N TRP A 134 -17.26 9.02 -15.03
CA TRP A 134 -16.68 7.69 -15.26
C TRP A 134 -16.07 7.06 -14.00
N SER A 135 -15.69 7.85 -12.99
CA SER A 135 -15.27 7.31 -11.69
C SER A 135 -16.48 7.01 -10.81
N ARG A 136 -17.55 7.84 -10.93
CA ARG A 136 -18.84 7.70 -10.20
C ARG A 136 -18.70 7.74 -8.68
N GLY A 137 -17.52 8.15 -8.21
CA GLY A 137 -17.23 8.65 -6.88
C GLY A 137 -17.60 7.75 -5.69
N GLY A 138 -17.34 8.28 -4.50
CA GLY A 138 -17.66 7.63 -3.24
C GLY A 138 -16.85 6.35 -2.97
N GLN A 139 -15.76 6.11 -3.72
CA GLN A 139 -14.91 4.93 -3.57
C GLN A 139 -13.48 5.31 -3.20
N VAL A 140 -12.80 4.39 -2.53
CA VAL A 140 -11.36 4.46 -2.23
C VAL A 140 -10.62 3.45 -3.11
N ASN A 141 -9.56 3.88 -3.77
CA ASN A 141 -8.66 3.01 -4.51
C ASN A 141 -7.35 2.87 -3.72
N SER A 142 -6.98 1.63 -3.38
CA SER A 142 -5.80 1.30 -2.58
C SER A 142 -4.66 0.70 -3.40
N GLN A 143 -4.72 0.80 -4.73
CA GLN A 143 -3.57 0.55 -5.57
C GLN A 143 -2.51 1.63 -5.32
N VAL A 144 -1.23 1.24 -5.28
CA VAL A 144 -0.14 2.21 -5.18
C VAL A 144 -0.11 3.05 -6.46
N PHE A 145 -0.07 4.36 -6.29
CA PHE A 145 0.09 5.34 -7.36
C PHE A 145 1.15 6.35 -6.96
N ASP A 146 1.76 6.98 -7.96
CA ASP A 146 2.62 8.15 -7.80
C ASP A 146 2.22 9.22 -8.84
N HIS A 147 2.92 10.35 -8.89
CA HIS A 147 2.64 11.38 -9.89
C HIS A 147 2.76 10.87 -11.34
N THR A 148 3.61 9.87 -11.59
CA THR A 148 3.75 9.28 -12.93
C THR A 148 2.55 8.43 -13.33
N SER A 149 1.74 7.98 -12.38
CA SER A 149 0.45 7.30 -12.66
C SER A 149 -0.50 8.16 -13.49
N ILE A 150 -0.45 9.49 -13.38
CA ILE A 150 -1.22 10.40 -14.24
C ILE A 150 -0.71 10.33 -15.67
N LEU A 151 0.60 10.29 -15.88
CA LEU A 151 1.19 10.14 -17.21
C LEU A 151 0.89 8.76 -17.81
N MET A 152 0.98 7.67 -17.03
CA MET A 152 0.60 6.33 -17.48
C MET A 152 -0.89 6.22 -17.82
N PHE A 153 -1.76 6.95 -17.12
CA PHE A 153 -3.16 7.08 -17.51
C PHE A 153 -3.29 7.75 -18.89
N LEU A 154 -2.58 8.85 -19.11
CA LEU A 154 -2.58 9.57 -20.39
C LEU A 154 -2.03 8.71 -21.54
N GLU A 155 -0.98 7.90 -21.30
CA GLU A 155 -0.49 6.92 -22.27
C GLU A 155 -1.63 6.03 -22.75
N LYS A 156 -2.36 5.41 -21.82
CA LYS A 156 -3.48 4.50 -22.13
C LYS A 156 -4.62 5.24 -22.83
N PHE A 157 -5.06 6.36 -22.26
CA PHE A 157 -6.18 7.14 -22.78
C PHE A 157 -5.92 7.68 -24.18
N LEU A 158 -4.78 8.35 -24.40
CA LEU A 158 -4.44 8.95 -25.68
C LEU A 158 -4.13 7.88 -26.73
N SER A 159 -3.51 6.76 -26.33
CA SER A 159 -3.28 5.65 -27.27
C SER A 159 -4.61 5.10 -27.79
N ALA A 160 -5.57 4.85 -26.88
CA ALA A 160 -6.90 4.40 -27.25
C ALA A 160 -7.66 5.43 -28.10
N LYS A 161 -7.54 6.73 -27.77
CA LYS A 161 -8.23 7.82 -28.48
C LYS A 161 -7.68 8.06 -29.88
N THR A 162 -6.37 7.92 -30.09
CA THR A 162 -5.70 8.29 -31.34
C THR A 162 -5.34 7.09 -32.22
N GLY A 163 -5.36 5.88 -31.67
CA GLY A 163 -4.87 4.67 -32.34
C GLY A 163 -3.34 4.59 -32.46
N LYS A 164 -2.60 5.55 -31.89
CA LYS A 164 -1.13 5.57 -31.88
C LYS A 164 -0.62 5.01 -30.56
N GLN A 165 0.52 4.33 -30.57
CA GLN A 165 1.18 3.93 -29.34
C GLN A 165 1.88 5.14 -28.70
N ILE A 166 1.43 5.56 -27.53
CA ILE A 166 2.00 6.66 -26.74
C ILE A 166 2.62 6.08 -25.48
N ARG A 167 3.89 6.41 -25.21
CA ARG A 167 4.65 5.96 -24.04
C ARG A 167 5.65 7.04 -23.62
N GLU A 168 5.64 7.42 -22.34
CA GLU A 168 6.64 8.25 -21.68
C GLU A 168 7.85 7.38 -21.30
N THR A 169 8.95 7.57 -22.01
CA THR A 169 10.14 6.74 -21.87
C THR A 169 10.95 7.01 -20.61
N ASN A 170 10.68 8.12 -19.91
CA ASN A 170 11.37 8.46 -18.66
C ASN A 170 10.77 7.77 -17.42
N ILE A 171 9.60 7.13 -17.52
CA ILE A 171 9.05 6.34 -16.41
C ILE A 171 9.75 4.98 -16.37
N THR A 172 10.51 4.76 -15.29
CA THR A 172 11.32 3.56 -15.09
C THR A 172 10.48 2.29 -14.99
N GLU A 173 11.11 1.14 -15.25
CA GLU A 173 10.43 -0.15 -15.05
C GLU A 173 10.13 -0.45 -13.58
N TRP A 174 10.87 0.14 -12.64
CA TRP A 174 10.53 0.03 -11.22
C TRP A 174 9.16 0.68 -10.95
N ARG A 175 8.96 1.94 -11.38
CA ARG A 175 7.66 2.64 -11.23
C ARG A 175 6.53 1.92 -11.96
N ARG A 176 6.75 1.46 -13.19
CA ARG A 176 5.76 0.68 -13.95
C ARG A 176 5.40 -0.65 -13.31
N THR A 177 6.30 -1.21 -12.50
CA THR A 177 6.04 -2.45 -11.76
C THR A 177 5.22 -2.20 -10.50
N VAL A 178 5.51 -1.13 -9.75
CA VAL A 178 4.94 -0.91 -8.41
C VAL A 178 3.71 0.01 -8.41
N CYS A 179 3.66 0.99 -9.32
CA CYS A 179 2.57 1.97 -9.42
C CYS A 179 1.56 1.58 -10.51
N GLY A 180 0.28 1.81 -10.25
CA GLY A 180 -0.78 1.68 -11.25
C GLY A 180 -0.86 2.89 -12.19
N ASP A 181 -1.75 2.80 -13.16
CA ASP A 181 -1.97 3.80 -14.23
C ASP A 181 -3.32 4.54 -14.09
N LEU A 182 -3.87 4.58 -12.88
CA LEU A 182 -5.19 5.11 -12.51
C LEU A 182 -6.40 4.47 -13.20
N THR A 183 -6.25 3.50 -14.11
CA THR A 183 -7.41 2.94 -14.82
C THR A 183 -8.36 2.16 -13.91
N SER A 184 -7.85 1.59 -12.81
CA SER A 184 -8.64 0.89 -11.78
C SER A 184 -9.61 1.80 -11.00
N VAL A 185 -9.51 3.13 -11.18
CA VAL A 185 -10.46 4.11 -10.63
C VAL A 185 -11.80 4.10 -11.37
N PHE A 186 -11.79 3.77 -12.67
CA PHE A 186 -12.97 3.87 -13.53
C PHE A 186 -13.75 2.57 -13.58
N LYS A 187 -15.07 2.68 -13.81
CA LYS A 187 -15.93 1.51 -14.01
C LYS A 187 -16.98 1.76 -15.10
N PRO A 188 -17.44 0.70 -15.79
CA PRO A 188 -18.58 0.80 -16.71
C PRO A 188 -19.85 1.29 -16.01
N TYR A 189 -20.70 2.00 -16.75
CA TYR A 189 -22.06 2.31 -16.32
C TYR A 189 -22.98 1.13 -16.57
N ASN A 190 -23.73 0.70 -15.54
CA ASN A 190 -24.71 -0.37 -15.64
C ASN A 190 -26.13 0.10 -15.26
N ASN A 191 -26.47 1.38 -15.51
CA ASN A 191 -27.76 1.99 -15.14
C ASN A 191 -28.08 1.96 -13.63
N GLU A 192 -27.06 1.86 -12.78
CA GLU A 192 -27.22 1.91 -11.32
C GLU A 192 -27.60 3.32 -10.83
N LYS A 193 -28.45 3.39 -9.79
CA LYS A 193 -28.76 4.65 -9.11
C LYS A 193 -27.54 5.12 -8.30
N VAL A 194 -27.02 6.29 -8.64
CA VAL A 194 -25.90 6.92 -7.91
C VAL A 194 -26.46 7.87 -6.86
N LYS A 195 -26.19 7.60 -5.58
CA LYS A 195 -26.47 8.55 -4.50
C LYS A 195 -25.32 9.56 -4.45
N LEU A 196 -25.61 10.81 -4.79
CA LEU A 196 -24.64 11.90 -4.66
C LEU A 196 -24.50 12.29 -3.17
N PRO A 197 -23.29 12.72 -2.74
CA PRO A 197 -23.13 13.30 -1.41
C PRO A 197 -23.92 14.62 -1.32
N GLU A 198 -24.24 15.03 -0.09
CA GLU A 198 -24.79 16.37 0.14
C GLU A 198 -23.74 17.42 -0.23
N THR A 199 -24.18 18.46 -0.91
CA THR A 199 -23.30 19.58 -1.27
C THR A 199 -22.98 20.38 -0.02
N VAL A 200 -21.71 20.70 0.16
CA VAL A 200 -21.26 21.58 1.24
C VAL A 200 -21.82 22.99 1.02
N VAL A 201 -22.25 23.65 2.10
CA VAL A 201 -22.70 25.06 2.04
C VAL A 201 -21.48 25.96 1.86
N LYS A 202 -21.24 26.40 0.62
CA LYS A 202 -20.03 27.14 0.16
C LYS A 202 -19.56 28.22 1.14
N ASN A 203 -20.41 29.19 1.46
CA ASN A 203 -20.05 30.32 2.32
C ASN A 203 -19.70 29.88 3.76
N SER A 204 -20.49 28.97 4.33
CA SER A 204 -20.23 28.45 5.69
C SER A 204 -18.88 27.72 5.76
N PHE A 205 -18.55 26.94 4.73
CA PHE A 205 -17.26 26.28 4.64
C PHE A 205 -16.10 27.27 4.49
N TYR A 206 -16.21 28.26 3.61
CA TYR A 206 -15.17 29.28 3.47
C TYR A 206 -15.00 30.13 4.72
N GLU A 207 -16.07 30.48 5.41
CA GLU A 207 -15.99 31.13 6.71
C GLU A 207 -15.24 30.27 7.72
N SER A 208 -15.42 28.94 7.70
CA SER A 208 -14.69 28.03 8.59
C SER A 208 -13.18 27.99 8.29
N VAL A 209 -12.79 27.95 7.02
CA VAL A 209 -11.38 28.01 6.58
C VAL A 209 -10.78 29.36 6.97
N HIS A 210 -11.48 30.46 6.70
CA HIS A 210 -11.03 31.80 7.07
C HIS A 210 -10.88 31.95 8.59
N LYS A 211 -11.79 31.37 9.39
CA LYS A 211 -11.70 31.40 10.86
C LYS A 211 -10.48 30.65 11.39
N ALA A 212 -9.96 29.66 10.66
CA ALA A 212 -8.80 28.88 11.09
C ALA A 212 -7.51 29.70 11.22
N GLN A 213 -7.38 30.83 10.50
CA GLN A 213 -6.22 31.73 10.64
C GLN A 213 -6.11 32.41 12.01
N PHE A 214 -7.23 32.46 12.75
CA PHE A 214 -7.27 33.04 14.09
C PHE A 214 -7.13 31.98 15.19
N LEU A 215 -7.00 30.70 14.82
CA LEU A 215 -6.69 29.64 15.77
C LEU A 215 -5.21 29.73 16.15
N GLU A 216 -4.92 29.41 17.41
CA GLU A 216 -3.54 29.22 17.83
C GLU A 216 -2.93 28.01 17.09
N ASN A 217 -1.61 28.06 16.87
CA ASN A 217 -0.89 26.90 16.39
C ASN A 217 -1.19 25.69 17.30
N PRO A 218 -1.41 24.49 16.73
CA PRO A 218 -1.72 23.31 17.52
C PRO A 218 -0.64 23.05 18.58
N SER A 219 -0.97 23.35 19.83
CA SER A 219 -0.08 23.28 21.01
C SER A 219 -0.41 22.09 21.92
N GLY A 220 -1.42 21.29 21.56
CA GLY A 220 -1.90 20.14 22.34
C GLY A 220 -1.01 18.89 22.28
N TYR A 221 0.25 19.02 21.85
CA TYR A 221 1.18 17.90 21.91
C TYR A 221 1.66 17.69 23.35
N LYS A 222 1.51 16.46 23.83
CA LYS A 222 1.98 16.04 25.15
C LYS A 222 3.16 15.09 24.97
N GLU A 223 4.30 15.43 25.55
CA GLU A 223 5.37 14.46 25.71
C GLU A 223 4.90 13.35 26.67
N TYR A 224 5.03 12.10 26.24
CA TYR A 224 4.63 10.98 27.09
C TYR A 224 5.52 10.89 28.33
N SER A 225 4.91 10.76 29.49
CA SER A 225 5.62 10.39 30.71
C SER A 225 6.27 9.01 30.59
N LYS A 226 7.28 8.72 31.42
CA LYS A 226 7.93 7.40 31.45
C LYS A 226 6.93 6.29 31.74
N GLU A 227 5.94 6.55 32.58
CA GLU A 227 4.85 5.65 32.93
C GLU A 227 3.94 5.38 31.72
N GLU A 228 3.57 6.42 30.97
CA GLU A 228 2.77 6.28 29.74
C GLU A 228 3.53 5.52 28.66
N ILE A 229 4.84 5.80 28.49
CA ILE A 229 5.70 5.03 27.57
C ILE A 229 5.76 3.57 28.01
N THR A 230 5.92 3.30 29.30
CA THR A 230 6.00 1.94 29.85
C THR A 230 4.68 1.20 29.65
N LYS A 231 3.55 1.85 29.93
CA LYS A 231 2.21 1.30 29.72
C LYS A 231 1.93 1.05 28.25
N TYR A 232 2.30 1.97 27.37
CA TYR A 232 2.16 1.82 25.92
C TYR A 232 3.04 0.67 25.38
N LYS A 233 4.27 0.51 25.90
CA LYS A 233 5.15 -0.60 25.54
C LYS A 233 4.59 -1.95 26.02
N ALA A 234 3.92 -1.98 27.17
CA ALA A 234 3.29 -3.18 27.72
C ALA A 234 1.97 -3.54 26.99
N ASP A 235 1.15 -2.54 26.66
CA ASP A 235 -0.08 -2.69 25.88
C ASP A 235 -0.23 -1.55 24.87
N LYS A 236 0.13 -1.85 23.61
CA LYS A 236 0.09 -0.90 22.50
C LYS A 236 -1.32 -0.41 22.16
N LYS A 237 -2.39 -1.05 22.68
CA LYS A 237 -3.78 -0.60 22.50
C LYS A 237 -4.12 0.61 23.39
N THR A 238 -3.27 0.97 24.34
CA THR A 238 -3.50 2.09 25.26
C THR A 238 -3.09 3.45 24.71
N GLY A 239 -2.50 3.52 23.51
CA GLY A 239 -2.13 4.78 22.87
C GLY A 239 -3.35 5.53 22.32
N THR A 240 -3.55 6.78 22.74
CA THR A 240 -4.75 7.59 22.42
C THR A 240 -4.53 8.62 21.33
N LEU A 241 -3.29 8.86 20.86
CA LEU A 241 -2.98 10.06 20.07
C LEU A 241 -3.42 10.04 18.61
N PHE A 242 -3.57 8.85 17.99
CA PHE A 242 -3.96 8.74 16.59
C PHE A 242 -5.06 7.70 16.43
N GLN A 243 -6.31 8.13 16.56
CA GLN A 243 -7.46 7.30 16.22
C GLN A 243 -7.83 7.55 14.76
N GLN A 244 -7.78 6.51 13.95
CA GLN A 244 -8.35 6.53 12.61
C GLN A 244 -9.85 6.85 12.71
N GLU A 245 -10.35 7.73 11.85
CA GLU A 245 -11.78 8.00 11.75
C GLU A 245 -12.54 6.69 11.52
N LYS A 246 -13.62 6.48 12.29
CA LYS A 246 -14.45 5.29 12.14
C LYS A 246 -15.27 5.35 10.85
N GLY A 247 -15.46 4.19 10.24
CA GLY A 247 -16.34 4.00 9.10
C GLY A 247 -15.68 3.23 7.97
N THR A 248 -16.48 2.97 6.94
CA THR A 248 -16.04 2.28 5.73
C THR A 248 -16.48 3.02 4.49
N LYS A 249 -15.77 2.79 3.39
CA LYS A 249 -16.13 3.25 2.05
C LYS A 249 -16.15 2.06 1.09
N PRO A 250 -16.96 2.10 0.02
CA PRO A 250 -16.74 1.25 -1.14
C PRO A 250 -15.28 1.32 -1.60
N SER A 251 -14.68 0.20 -1.94
CA SER A 251 -13.30 0.11 -2.40
C SER A 251 -13.26 -0.38 -3.85
N CYS A 252 -12.46 0.27 -4.70
CA CYS A 252 -12.25 -0.13 -6.08
C CYS A 252 -11.71 -1.57 -6.16
N ALA A 253 -12.03 -2.26 -7.26
CA ALA A 253 -11.37 -3.51 -7.58
C ALA A 253 -9.90 -3.21 -7.91
N VAL A 254 -8.95 -3.79 -7.18
CA VAL A 254 -7.52 -3.61 -7.43
C VAL A 254 -6.90 -4.92 -7.93
N PRO A 255 -5.92 -4.86 -8.85
CA PRO A 255 -5.41 -6.04 -9.56
C PRO A 255 -4.31 -6.81 -8.80
N TYR A 256 -4.42 -6.90 -7.48
CA TYR A 256 -3.38 -7.50 -6.63
C TYR A 256 -3.64 -8.98 -6.33
N GLU A 257 -2.65 -9.82 -6.65
CA GLU A 257 -2.59 -11.23 -6.28
C GLU A 257 -1.31 -11.48 -5.45
N LEU A 258 -1.33 -11.08 -4.18
CA LEU A 258 -0.10 -11.04 -3.37
C LEU A 258 0.03 -12.26 -2.46
N TYR A 259 1.22 -12.83 -2.42
CA TYR A 259 1.59 -13.92 -1.52
C TYR A 259 2.94 -13.64 -0.88
N ALA A 260 3.09 -14.06 0.38
CA ALA A 260 4.35 -13.98 1.10
C ALA A 260 4.35 -15.09 2.15
N ASP A 261 5.18 -16.10 1.92
CA ASP A 261 5.28 -17.29 2.75
C ASP A 261 6.69 -17.38 3.34
N GLY A 262 6.78 -17.51 4.67
CA GLY A 262 8.03 -17.54 5.43
C GLY A 262 8.22 -18.86 6.17
N ASN A 263 9.37 -19.52 6.02
CA ASN A 263 9.67 -20.81 6.66
C ASN A 263 11.14 -20.89 7.11
N LEU A 264 11.38 -21.50 8.27
CA LEU A 264 12.71 -21.85 8.72
C LEU A 264 13.22 -23.06 7.92
N ASP A 265 14.40 -22.94 7.35
CA ASP A 265 15.18 -24.07 6.85
C ASP A 265 16.10 -24.56 7.97
N HIS A 266 15.76 -25.70 8.55
CA HIS A 266 16.54 -26.31 9.63
C HIS A 266 17.93 -26.78 9.20
N GLY A 267 18.15 -27.01 7.91
CA GLY A 267 19.46 -27.42 7.39
C GLY A 267 20.45 -26.25 7.36
N SER A 268 20.00 -25.09 6.88
CA SER A 268 20.84 -23.88 6.82
C SER A 268 20.78 -23.01 8.07
N GLY A 269 19.75 -23.17 8.92
CA GLY A 269 19.50 -22.28 10.05
C GLY A 269 18.97 -20.89 9.63
N SER A 270 18.53 -20.76 8.38
CA SER A 270 18.01 -19.52 7.80
C SER A 270 16.50 -19.51 7.74
N PHE A 271 15.90 -18.39 8.12
CA PHE A 271 14.50 -18.13 7.85
C PHE A 271 14.36 -17.55 6.45
N LYS A 272 13.61 -18.22 5.56
CA LYS A 272 13.42 -17.80 4.18
C LYS A 272 12.01 -17.27 3.96
N ILE A 273 11.90 -16.08 3.37
CA ILE A 273 10.63 -15.52 2.90
C ILE A 273 10.61 -15.53 1.39
N THR A 274 9.50 -16.00 0.81
CA THR A 274 9.23 -15.89 -0.63
C THR A 274 8.03 -15.00 -0.86
N MET A 275 8.22 -13.87 -1.54
CA MET A 275 7.14 -12.99 -1.97
C MET A 275 6.79 -13.25 -3.42
N SER A 276 5.50 -13.22 -3.76
CA SER A 276 5.01 -13.37 -5.13
C SER A 276 3.94 -12.33 -5.42
N ALA A 277 3.97 -11.76 -6.63
CA ALA A 277 2.84 -11.06 -7.22
C ALA A 277 2.32 -11.95 -8.36
N GLY A 278 1.25 -12.71 -8.11
CA GLY A 278 0.67 -13.63 -9.06
C GLY A 278 -0.04 -12.94 -10.22
N ASN A 279 -0.30 -13.71 -11.27
CA ASN A 279 -1.11 -13.26 -12.41
C ASN A 279 -2.15 -14.31 -12.82
N GLN A 280 -2.42 -15.29 -11.94
CA GLN A 280 -3.33 -16.39 -12.24
C GLN A 280 -4.77 -15.91 -12.39
N PHE A 281 -5.20 -14.98 -11.54
CA PHE A 281 -6.59 -14.53 -11.46
C PHE A 281 -6.88 -13.28 -12.28
N PHE A 282 -5.87 -12.43 -12.49
CA PHE A 282 -6.00 -11.15 -13.19
C PHE A 282 -5.29 -11.13 -14.55
N GLY A 283 -4.50 -12.16 -14.89
CA GLY A 283 -3.85 -12.30 -16.19
C GLY A 283 -2.99 -11.09 -16.53
N LYS A 284 -3.19 -10.53 -17.73
CA LYS A 284 -2.49 -9.32 -18.20
C LYS A 284 -2.81 -8.06 -17.39
N ASP A 285 -3.91 -8.06 -16.65
CA ASP A 285 -4.33 -6.91 -15.85
C ASP A 285 -3.75 -6.98 -14.43
N ALA A 286 -3.06 -8.07 -14.07
CA ALA A 286 -2.39 -8.24 -12.78
C ALA A 286 -1.32 -7.16 -12.56
N ALA A 287 -1.23 -6.63 -11.34
CA ALA A 287 -0.18 -5.70 -10.95
C ALA A 287 1.01 -6.41 -10.29
N GLY A 288 2.20 -5.86 -10.52
CA GLY A 288 3.35 -6.10 -9.66
C GLY A 288 3.12 -5.47 -8.29
N SER A 289 4.07 -5.67 -7.38
CA SER A 289 3.96 -5.14 -6.02
C SER A 289 5.30 -4.77 -5.45
N PRO A 290 5.39 -3.62 -4.74
CA PRO A 290 6.45 -3.44 -3.79
C PRO A 290 6.21 -4.33 -2.55
N PHE A 291 7.28 -4.76 -1.90
CA PHE A 291 7.25 -5.29 -0.54
C PHE A 291 8.34 -4.64 0.29
N LEU A 292 8.08 -4.48 1.58
CA LEU A 292 9.02 -3.92 2.55
C LEU A 292 9.11 -4.85 3.74
N ILE A 293 10.31 -5.31 4.07
CA ILE A 293 10.55 -6.17 5.23
C ILE A 293 11.30 -5.39 6.29
N TYR A 294 10.85 -5.49 7.54
CA TYR A 294 11.54 -5.00 8.73
C TYR A 294 11.93 -6.14 9.65
N ALA A 295 13.16 -6.08 10.18
CA ALA A 295 13.54 -6.83 11.36
C ALA A 295 13.09 -6.05 12.61
N ALA A 296 11.94 -6.44 13.15
CA ALA A 296 11.41 -5.88 14.39
C ALA A 296 12.10 -6.47 15.65
N ALA A 297 12.92 -7.51 15.48
CA ALA A 297 13.94 -7.92 16.44
C ALA A 297 15.28 -7.29 16.04
N ALA A 298 16.17 -7.07 17.03
CA ALA A 298 17.48 -6.52 16.77
C ALA A 298 18.28 -7.47 15.86
N HIS A 299 18.79 -6.94 14.75
CA HIS A 299 19.50 -7.68 13.71
C HIS A 299 20.91 -7.11 13.55
N ARG A 300 21.89 -7.94 13.16
CA ARG A 300 23.25 -7.48 12.87
C ARG A 300 23.25 -6.28 11.93
N ASP A 301 24.03 -5.27 12.30
CA ASP A 301 24.28 -4.11 11.45
C ASP A 301 25.05 -4.54 10.20
N LEU A 302 24.64 -3.99 9.06
CA LEU A 302 25.34 -4.14 7.79
C LEU A 302 26.73 -3.50 7.83
N ASN A 303 26.87 -2.40 8.57
CA ASN A 303 28.09 -1.62 8.61
C ASN A 303 29.04 -2.08 9.74
N ASN A 304 28.53 -2.84 10.72
CA ASN A 304 29.32 -3.37 11.84
C ASN A 304 28.75 -4.69 12.36
N LYS A 305 29.38 -5.81 11.99
CA LYS A 305 28.93 -7.17 12.33
C LYS A 305 28.92 -7.48 13.83
N ASP A 306 29.63 -6.71 14.65
CA ASP A 306 29.69 -6.88 16.10
C ASP A 306 28.57 -6.13 16.84
N SER A 307 27.74 -5.38 16.11
CA SER A 307 26.65 -4.59 16.65
C SER A 307 25.29 -5.03 16.11
N PHE A 308 24.23 -4.72 16.86
CA PHE A 308 22.85 -4.98 16.47
C PHE A 308 22.07 -3.67 16.36
N VAL A 309 21.25 -3.56 15.32
CA VAL A 309 20.35 -2.43 15.07
C VAL A 309 18.90 -2.91 15.08
N LEU A 310 18.00 -2.03 15.52
CA LEU A 310 16.55 -2.26 15.43
C LEU A 310 16.02 -1.76 14.09
N MET A 311 14.91 -2.36 13.63
CA MET A 311 14.17 -1.91 12.45
C MET A 311 15.00 -1.87 11.16
N ARG A 312 16.00 -2.74 11.03
CA ARG A 312 16.69 -2.95 9.74
C ARG A 312 15.65 -3.31 8.68
N SER A 313 15.76 -2.71 7.50
CA SER A 313 14.77 -2.88 6.43
C SER A 313 15.37 -3.38 5.12
N TRP A 314 14.51 -3.96 4.29
CA TRP A 314 14.82 -4.43 2.93
C TRP A 314 13.66 -4.10 1.99
N ASN A 315 13.97 -3.57 0.82
CA ASN A 315 13.00 -3.12 -0.17
C ASN A 315 12.93 -4.06 -1.37
N TYR A 316 11.72 -4.35 -1.85
CA TYR A 316 11.52 -5.27 -2.95
C TYR A 316 10.53 -4.74 -3.97
N ALA A 317 10.71 -5.13 -5.23
CA ALA A 317 9.72 -4.95 -6.28
C ALA A 317 9.58 -6.25 -7.09
N VAL A 318 8.38 -6.82 -7.07
CA VAL A 318 8.07 -8.09 -7.73
C VAL A 318 7.14 -7.83 -8.90
N LYS A 319 7.53 -8.27 -10.11
CA LYS A 319 6.69 -8.21 -11.31
C LYS A 319 5.47 -9.12 -11.19
N ALA A 320 4.37 -8.74 -11.84
CA ALA A 320 3.22 -9.62 -11.98
C ALA A 320 3.62 -10.94 -12.67
N GLY A 321 3.22 -12.07 -12.10
CA GLY A 321 3.62 -13.41 -12.52
C GLY A 321 4.95 -13.90 -11.96
N ASP A 322 5.66 -13.11 -11.16
CA ASP A 322 6.98 -13.43 -10.64
C ASP A 322 7.01 -13.63 -9.12
N LYS A 323 8.15 -14.12 -8.62
CA LYS A 323 8.44 -14.30 -7.20
C LYS A 323 9.90 -13.98 -6.89
N LEU A 324 10.15 -13.48 -5.69
CA LEU A 324 11.48 -13.28 -5.14
C LEU A 324 11.60 -14.00 -3.80
N SER A 325 12.81 -14.44 -3.47
CA SER A 325 13.11 -14.98 -2.15
C SER A 325 14.29 -14.25 -1.52
N ASP A 326 14.21 -14.07 -0.20
CA ASP A 326 15.35 -13.68 0.62
C ASP A 326 15.40 -14.50 1.90
N GLU A 327 16.56 -14.50 2.54
CA GLU A 327 16.83 -15.34 3.70
C GLU A 327 17.65 -14.61 4.76
N TRP A 328 17.35 -14.91 6.02
CA TRP A 328 18.00 -14.33 7.18
C TRP A 328 18.45 -15.45 8.09
N LYS A 329 19.75 -15.48 8.41
CA LYS A 329 20.24 -16.47 9.37
C LYS A 329 19.73 -16.15 10.75
N THR A 330 19.29 -17.18 11.48
CA THR A 330 18.87 -17.02 12.88
C THR A 330 19.97 -16.44 13.76
N GLU A 331 21.25 -16.73 13.46
CA GLU A 331 22.43 -16.19 14.16
C GLU A 331 22.66 -14.68 14.00
N ASP A 332 21.99 -14.05 13.02
CA ASP A 332 22.08 -12.61 12.80
C ASP A 332 21.06 -11.82 13.61
N PHE A 333 20.14 -12.50 14.29
CA PHE A 333 19.24 -11.89 15.26
C PHE A 333 19.80 -11.99 16.66
N LYS A 334 19.64 -10.93 17.45
CA LYS A 334 19.96 -10.95 18.88
C LYS A 334 19.19 -12.09 19.56
N ASP A 335 19.88 -12.84 20.41
CA ASP A 335 19.35 -14.03 21.10
C ASP A 335 18.85 -15.15 20.16
N GLN A 336 19.23 -15.12 18.88
CA GLN A 336 18.79 -16.07 17.83
C GLN A 336 17.27 -16.13 17.64
N LYS A 337 16.56 -15.05 18.01
CA LYS A 337 15.11 -14.93 17.89
C LYS A 337 14.75 -13.96 16.78
N TYR A 338 14.20 -14.49 15.70
CA TYR A 338 13.79 -13.66 14.58
C TYR A 338 12.39 -13.07 14.81
N LYS A 339 12.21 -11.84 14.33
CA LYS A 339 10.90 -11.22 14.17
C LYS A 339 10.91 -10.36 12.93
N LEU A 340 10.35 -10.89 11.86
CA LEU A 340 10.30 -10.25 10.55
C LEU A 340 8.87 -9.80 10.25
N GLN A 341 8.72 -8.54 9.86
CA GLN A 341 7.44 -7.94 9.47
C GLN A 341 7.52 -7.56 8.00
N LEU A 342 6.59 -8.04 7.20
CA LEU A 342 6.51 -7.75 5.77
C LEU A 342 5.26 -6.94 5.49
N HIS A 343 5.42 -5.84 4.78
CA HIS A 343 4.36 -4.94 4.35
C HIS A 343 4.25 -4.95 2.82
N GLY A 344 3.02 -4.93 2.33
CA GLY A 344 2.67 -4.69 0.95
C GLY A 344 1.41 -3.81 0.84
N PRO A 345 1.00 -3.45 -0.38
CA PRO A 345 -0.15 -2.58 -0.62
C PRO A 345 -1.46 -3.11 -0.05
N ASN A 346 -2.43 -2.21 0.09
CA ASN A 346 -3.82 -2.53 0.46
C ASN A 346 -3.96 -3.41 1.72
N GLY A 347 -3.19 -3.09 2.76
CA GLY A 347 -3.23 -3.79 4.04
C GLY A 347 -2.56 -5.16 4.04
N PHE A 348 -1.86 -5.56 2.95
CA PHE A 348 -1.13 -6.81 2.90
C PHE A 348 0.00 -6.83 3.93
N TYR A 349 -0.06 -7.75 4.89
CA TYR A 349 0.89 -7.82 5.99
C TYR A 349 1.21 -9.26 6.39
N ARG A 350 2.49 -9.52 6.71
CA ARG A 350 2.92 -10.76 7.36
C ARG A 350 3.78 -10.43 8.58
N GLU A 351 3.68 -11.26 9.61
CA GLU A 351 4.65 -11.28 10.71
C GLU A 351 5.13 -12.71 10.90
N PHE A 352 6.43 -12.90 11.03
CA PHE A 352 7.03 -14.19 11.34
C PHE A 352 7.88 -14.04 12.60
N LYS A 353 7.56 -14.81 13.64
CA LYS A 353 8.31 -14.91 14.89
C LYS A 353 8.69 -16.36 15.12
N GLY A 354 9.90 -16.55 15.64
CA GLY A 354 10.38 -17.86 16.04
C GLY A 354 11.86 -17.85 16.36
N ASP A 355 12.42 -19.04 16.44
CA ASP A 355 13.84 -19.30 16.63
C ASP A 355 14.25 -20.62 15.96
N LYS A 356 15.51 -21.05 16.14
CA LYS A 356 16.04 -22.26 15.52
C LYS A 356 15.29 -23.56 15.89
N ASN A 357 14.51 -23.56 16.97
CA ASN A 357 13.77 -24.72 17.47
C ASN A 357 12.31 -24.71 17.01
N ASP A 358 11.95 -23.88 16.04
CA ASP A 358 10.61 -23.86 15.46
C ASP A 358 10.14 -25.26 15.01
N PRO A 359 8.82 -25.49 14.93
CA PRO A 359 8.31 -26.73 14.36
C PRO A 359 8.71 -26.84 12.89
N GLU A 360 9.03 -28.05 12.42
CA GLU A 360 9.32 -28.38 11.01
C GLU A 360 8.06 -28.33 10.12
N ILE A 361 7.31 -27.23 10.20
CA ILE A 361 6.10 -26.99 9.43
C ILE A 361 6.29 -25.83 8.44
N ALA A 362 5.91 -26.08 7.20
CA ALA A 362 5.75 -25.04 6.20
C ALA A 362 4.29 -24.60 6.14
N ILE A 363 4.05 -23.29 6.14
CA ILE A 363 2.69 -22.72 6.05
C ILE A 363 2.65 -21.78 4.86
N THR A 364 1.72 -22.03 3.94
CA THR A 364 1.43 -21.14 2.82
C THR A 364 0.00 -20.62 2.91
N CYS A 365 -0.21 -19.35 2.56
CA CYS A 365 -1.53 -18.72 2.55
C CYS A 365 -1.88 -18.23 1.15
N LYS A 366 -2.88 -18.85 0.52
CA LYS A 366 -3.27 -18.55 -0.87
C LYS A 366 -4.74 -18.16 -0.97
N TYR A 367 -5.08 -17.46 -2.05
CA TYR A 367 -6.47 -17.20 -2.39
C TYR A 367 -7.17 -18.53 -2.69
N SER A 368 -8.35 -18.71 -2.12
CA SER A 368 -9.18 -19.89 -2.36
C SER A 368 -10.02 -19.71 -3.62
N LYS A 369 -10.49 -20.85 -4.11
CA LYS A 369 -11.38 -20.99 -5.26
C LYS A 369 -12.58 -21.83 -4.84
N GLU A 370 -13.72 -21.57 -5.46
CA GLU A 370 -14.91 -22.39 -5.19
C GLU A 370 -14.72 -23.83 -5.68
N THR A 371 -14.09 -23.98 -6.84
CA THR A 371 -13.69 -25.27 -7.40
C THR A 371 -12.27 -25.16 -7.99
N PRO A 372 -11.53 -26.28 -8.16
CA PRO A 372 -10.22 -26.25 -8.81
C PRO A 372 -10.24 -25.62 -10.22
N ALA A 373 -11.34 -25.77 -10.95
CA ALA A 373 -11.55 -25.22 -12.28
C ALA A 373 -11.90 -23.71 -12.29
N SER A 374 -12.19 -23.12 -11.13
CA SER A 374 -12.58 -21.70 -11.05
C SER A 374 -11.42 -20.79 -11.46
N LYS A 375 -11.73 -19.81 -12.32
CA LYS A 375 -10.78 -18.81 -12.81
C LYS A 375 -10.72 -17.54 -11.97
N LYS A 376 -11.59 -17.42 -10.95
CA LYS A 376 -11.64 -16.27 -10.04
C LYS A 376 -11.57 -16.77 -8.59
N PRO A 377 -11.00 -15.98 -7.69
CA PRO A 377 -11.02 -16.30 -6.28
C PRO A 377 -12.41 -16.04 -5.71
N ASN A 378 -12.80 -16.77 -4.66
CA ASN A 378 -14.13 -16.68 -4.05
C ASN A 378 -14.19 -15.75 -2.82
N GLY A 379 -13.09 -15.04 -2.52
CA GLY A 379 -12.98 -14.16 -1.35
C GLY A 379 -12.50 -14.87 -0.08
N ASP A 380 -12.30 -16.19 -0.12
CA ASP A 380 -11.74 -16.97 0.98
C ASP A 380 -10.23 -17.21 0.79
N LEU A 381 -9.58 -17.70 1.85
CA LEU A 381 -8.20 -18.20 1.79
C LEU A 381 -8.14 -19.71 1.96
N GLU A 382 -7.08 -20.30 1.44
CA GLU A 382 -6.62 -21.65 1.77
C GLU A 382 -5.26 -21.56 2.46
N LEU A 383 -5.19 -21.99 3.72
CA LEU A 383 -3.94 -22.29 4.39
C LEU A 383 -3.56 -23.73 4.08
N THR A 384 -2.35 -23.94 3.57
CA THR A 384 -1.75 -25.28 3.47
C THR A 384 -0.62 -25.38 4.49
N VAL A 385 -0.70 -26.37 5.37
CA VAL A 385 0.32 -26.65 6.37
C VAL A 385 0.94 -28.01 6.07
N ILE A 386 2.24 -28.02 5.83
CA ILE A 386 3.02 -29.24 5.55
C ILE A 386 3.91 -29.49 6.77
N ASN A 387 3.85 -30.68 7.36
CA ASN A 387 4.72 -31.06 8.48
C ASN A 387 5.80 -32.03 7.97
N ALA A 388 7.02 -31.52 7.81
CA ALA A 388 8.17 -32.30 7.37
C ALA A 388 8.77 -33.17 8.50
N GLY A 389 8.52 -32.79 9.75
CA GLY A 389 8.96 -33.53 10.93
C GLY A 389 8.23 -34.87 11.11
N THR A 390 8.75 -35.71 12.00
CA THR A 390 8.23 -37.06 12.23
C THR A 390 7.08 -37.12 13.23
N LYS A 391 6.96 -36.12 14.11
CA LYS A 391 5.93 -36.04 15.17
C LYS A 391 4.75 -35.16 14.73
N PRO A 392 3.52 -35.45 15.21
CA PRO A 392 2.39 -34.55 14.99
C PRO A 392 2.63 -33.19 15.68
N VAL A 393 2.19 -32.12 15.03
CA VAL A 393 2.22 -30.75 15.59
C VAL A 393 0.79 -30.25 15.69
N MET A 394 0.41 -29.74 16.86
CA MET A 394 -0.89 -29.07 17.04
C MET A 394 -0.72 -27.58 16.79
N ILE A 395 -1.47 -27.05 15.83
CA ILE A 395 -1.49 -25.61 15.51
C ILE A 395 -2.83 -25.01 15.89
N ARG A 396 -2.83 -23.78 16.38
CA ARG A 396 -4.05 -22.97 16.55
C ARG A 396 -4.07 -21.88 15.49
N VAL A 397 -5.16 -21.80 14.74
CA VAL A 397 -5.43 -20.74 13.77
C VAL A 397 -6.53 -19.85 14.33
N LYS A 398 -6.22 -18.57 14.54
CA LYS A 398 -7.14 -17.60 15.17
C LYS A 398 -7.22 -16.31 14.37
N ASP A 399 -8.43 -15.85 14.13
CA ASP A 399 -8.75 -14.51 13.65
C ASP A 399 -9.33 -13.68 14.80
N ALA A 400 -8.53 -12.75 15.33
CA ALA A 400 -8.94 -11.91 16.45
C ALA A 400 -9.78 -10.69 16.01
N THR A 401 -9.72 -10.32 14.74
CA THR A 401 -10.23 -9.05 14.22
C THR A 401 -11.63 -9.25 13.63
N TYR A 402 -11.78 -10.16 12.67
CA TYR A 402 -13.05 -10.44 12.00
C TYR A 402 -13.77 -11.68 12.54
N LYS A 403 -13.13 -12.41 13.48
CA LYS A 403 -13.69 -13.58 14.16
C LYS A 403 -14.15 -14.68 13.19
N THR A 404 -13.48 -14.82 12.05
CA THR A 404 -13.83 -15.84 11.04
C THR A 404 -13.46 -17.26 11.46
N ILE A 405 -12.47 -17.42 12.35
CA ILE A 405 -11.98 -18.72 12.83
C ILE A 405 -11.27 -18.59 14.19
N ASP A 406 -11.43 -19.60 15.05
CA ASP A 406 -10.55 -19.86 16.21
C ASP A 406 -10.58 -21.37 16.47
N LYS A 407 -9.62 -22.11 15.89
CA LYS A 407 -9.61 -23.58 15.90
C LYS A 407 -8.20 -24.14 16.01
N THR A 408 -8.09 -25.26 16.72
CA THR A 408 -6.87 -26.07 16.81
C THR A 408 -6.95 -27.25 15.84
N TYR A 409 -5.83 -27.54 15.17
CA TYR A 409 -5.69 -28.61 14.20
C TYR A 409 -4.45 -29.43 14.50
N THR A 410 -4.54 -30.75 14.35
CA THR A 410 -3.38 -31.65 14.43
C THR A 410 -2.86 -31.94 13.03
N VAL A 411 -1.62 -31.55 12.75
CA VAL A 411 -0.93 -31.84 11.49
C VAL A 411 -0.02 -33.04 11.70
N LYS A 412 -0.33 -34.18 11.06
CA LYS A 412 0.43 -35.43 11.23
C LYS A 412 1.87 -35.27 10.73
N GLY A 413 2.83 -35.93 11.38
CA GLY A 413 4.21 -35.97 10.90
C GLY A 413 4.36 -36.83 9.64
N GLY A 414 5.54 -36.80 9.02
CA GLY A 414 5.89 -37.63 7.87
C GLY A 414 5.57 -36.99 6.51
N LYS A 415 5.82 -35.68 6.37
CA LYS A 415 5.53 -34.89 5.14
C LYS A 415 4.05 -34.86 4.75
N THR A 416 3.15 -35.00 5.72
CA THR A 416 1.71 -34.86 5.44
C THR A 416 1.33 -33.38 5.34
N PHE A 417 0.22 -33.11 4.65
CA PHE A 417 -0.33 -31.77 4.53
C PHE A 417 -1.76 -31.70 5.05
N LEU A 418 -2.12 -30.54 5.59
CA LEU A 418 -3.47 -30.16 5.98
C LEU A 418 -3.87 -28.89 5.24
N LYS A 419 -5.06 -28.89 4.64
CA LYS A 419 -5.67 -27.70 4.03
C LYS A 419 -6.77 -27.16 4.93
N ILE A 420 -6.74 -25.86 5.20
CA ILE A 420 -7.71 -25.18 6.06
C ILE A 420 -8.31 -24.02 5.24
N ARG A 421 -9.62 -24.07 5.02
CA ARG A 421 -10.36 -22.97 4.40
C ARG A 421 -10.66 -21.90 5.45
N ILE A 422 -10.34 -20.64 5.13
CA ILE A 422 -10.63 -19.48 5.96
C ILE A 422 -11.73 -18.67 5.27
N PRO A 423 -12.90 -18.47 5.91
CA PRO A 423 -14.06 -17.85 5.28
C PRO A 423 -13.94 -16.32 5.23
N GLY A 424 -12.90 -15.80 4.58
CA GLY A 424 -12.65 -14.36 4.42
C GLY A 424 -13.77 -13.62 3.70
N SER A 425 -14.56 -14.31 2.86
CA SER A 425 -15.75 -13.75 2.22
C SER A 425 -16.78 -13.20 3.24
N LYS A 426 -16.84 -13.76 4.46
CA LYS A 426 -17.69 -13.26 5.55
C LYS A 426 -17.26 -11.90 6.10
N ALA A 427 -16.04 -11.48 5.82
CA ALA A 427 -15.46 -10.19 6.17
C ALA A 427 -15.11 -9.37 4.91
N SER A 428 -15.86 -9.54 3.82
CA SER A 428 -15.62 -8.84 2.54
C SER A 428 -14.22 -9.09 1.95
N GLY A 429 -13.68 -10.28 2.18
CA GLY A 429 -12.36 -10.71 1.74
C GLY A 429 -11.23 -10.36 2.71
N TRP A 430 -11.49 -9.57 3.75
CA TRP A 430 -10.49 -9.22 4.75
C TRP A 430 -10.18 -10.39 5.68
N TYR A 431 -8.92 -10.46 6.13
CA TYR A 431 -8.43 -11.49 7.03
C TYR A 431 -7.30 -10.95 7.92
N ASP A 432 -7.21 -11.47 9.14
CA ASP A 432 -6.13 -11.22 10.09
C ASP A 432 -5.95 -12.47 10.97
N LEU A 433 -5.05 -13.35 10.53
CA LEU A 433 -4.84 -14.68 11.09
C LEU A 433 -3.56 -14.71 11.88
N ALA A 434 -3.61 -15.24 13.11
CA ALA A 434 -2.46 -15.67 13.88
C ALA A 434 -2.43 -17.19 13.96
N ILE A 435 -1.29 -17.78 13.58
CA ILE A 435 -1.03 -19.21 13.69
C ILE A 435 0.07 -19.44 14.72
N THR A 436 -0.23 -20.24 15.73
CA THR A 436 0.70 -20.64 16.81
C THR A 436 0.79 -22.17 16.86
N ALA A 437 1.85 -22.71 17.46
CA ALA A 437 2.05 -24.15 17.60
C ALA A 437 2.29 -24.54 19.06
N GLU A 438 1.61 -25.61 19.52
CA GLU A 438 1.76 -26.11 20.89
C GLU A 438 3.16 -26.70 21.10
N GLY A 439 3.79 -26.36 22.23
CA GLY A 439 5.18 -26.72 22.51
C GLY A 439 6.23 -25.74 21.95
N PHE A 440 5.81 -24.72 21.18
CA PHE A 440 6.70 -23.75 20.54
C PHE A 440 6.28 -22.31 20.87
N PRO A 441 6.55 -21.81 22.10
CA PRO A 441 6.05 -20.52 22.58
C PRO A 441 6.58 -19.29 21.82
N GLY A 442 7.72 -19.42 21.11
CA GLY A 442 8.28 -18.36 20.26
C GLY A 442 7.68 -18.32 18.85
N PHE A 443 7.02 -19.39 18.41
CA PHE A 443 6.53 -19.54 17.03
C PHE A 443 5.18 -18.86 16.84
N GLU A 444 5.15 -17.87 15.94
CA GLU A 444 3.92 -17.24 15.48
C GLU A 444 4.06 -16.81 14.01
N LYS A 445 3.10 -17.18 13.17
CA LYS A 445 2.95 -16.61 11.83
C LYS A 445 1.66 -15.82 11.75
N LYS A 446 1.73 -14.55 11.36
CA LYS A 446 0.57 -13.71 11.06
C LYS A 446 0.37 -13.51 9.58
N PHE A 447 -0.87 -13.58 9.14
CA PHE A 447 -1.30 -13.29 7.78
C PHE A 447 -2.46 -12.31 7.85
N ALA A 448 -2.26 -11.08 7.38
CA ALA A 448 -3.33 -10.08 7.27
C ALA A 448 -3.38 -9.47 5.87
N GLY A 449 -4.57 -8.99 5.49
CA GLY A 449 -4.81 -8.33 4.19
C GLY A 449 -6.21 -8.60 3.66
N ARG A 450 -6.37 -8.49 2.34
CA ARG A 450 -7.63 -8.71 1.64
C ARG A 450 -7.45 -9.63 0.44
N VAL A 451 -8.41 -10.52 0.21
CA VAL A 451 -8.52 -11.32 -1.01
C VAL A 451 -9.16 -10.47 -2.10
N GLU A 452 -8.39 -10.11 -3.11
CA GLU A 452 -8.93 -9.39 -4.27
C GLU A 452 -9.70 -10.33 -5.20
N THR A 453 -10.92 -9.92 -5.57
CA THR A 453 -11.83 -10.73 -6.41
C THR A 453 -12.08 -10.14 -7.80
N GLY A 454 -11.47 -9.00 -8.10
CA GLY A 454 -11.75 -8.21 -9.31
C GLY A 454 -13.14 -7.55 -9.28
N LYS A 455 -13.74 -7.43 -8.10
CA LYS A 455 -15.01 -6.74 -7.86
C LYS A 455 -14.82 -5.63 -6.83
N ILE A 456 -15.70 -4.64 -6.87
CA ILE A 456 -15.80 -3.63 -5.80
C ILE A 456 -16.02 -4.34 -4.47
N SER A 457 -15.31 -3.89 -3.44
CA SER A 457 -15.43 -4.37 -2.06
C SER A 457 -15.64 -3.17 -1.13
N ILE A 458 -15.25 -3.29 0.13
CA ILE A 458 -15.20 -2.22 1.12
C ILE A 458 -13.78 -2.05 1.65
N THR A 459 -13.47 -0.85 2.15
CA THR A 459 -12.31 -0.62 3.02
C THR A 459 -12.44 -1.48 4.29
N ASP A 460 -11.34 -1.63 5.04
CA ASP A 460 -11.27 -2.54 6.20
C ASP A 460 -12.47 -2.40 7.16
N PRO A 461 -13.31 -3.44 7.32
CA PRO A 461 -14.48 -3.38 8.19
C PRO A 461 -14.12 -3.28 9.67
N ALA A 462 -12.86 -3.52 10.06
CA ALA A 462 -12.40 -3.28 11.43
C ALA A 462 -12.35 -1.79 11.79
N MET A 463 -12.43 -0.90 10.80
CA MET A 463 -12.54 0.54 10.99
C MET A 463 -13.98 1.00 11.31
N ALA A 464 -14.99 0.13 11.18
CA ALA A 464 -16.41 0.49 11.32
C ALA A 464 -16.84 0.85 12.76
#